data_AF-A0A952U808-F1
#
_entry.id   AF-A0A952U808-F1
#
_cell.length_a   1.000
_cell.length_b   1.000
_cell.length_c   1.000
_cell.angle_alpha   90.00
_cell.angle_beta   90.00
_cell.angle_gamma   90.00
#
_symmetry.space_group_name_H-M   'P 1'
#
loop_
_entity.id
_entity.type
_entity.pdbx_description
1 polymer ?
#
loop_
_entity_poly.entity_id
_entity_poly.type
_entity_poly.pdbx_seq_one_letter_code
_entity_poly.pdbx_strand_id
1 'polypeptide(L)' 'MSNQASIDNTYVAAIEMYRRLRQNGQTSPLARISVESRYTTLTTDQRHLLRQMIANTEANIANQRFDQLPAV' A
#
# COMPACT_ATOMS: atom_id res chain seq x y z
N MET A 1 -12.35 24.57 -2.66
CA MET A 1 -11.99 23.34 -1.92
C MET A 1 -12.48 22.14 -2.73
N SER A 2 -11.66 21.40 -3.49
CA SER A 2 -11.99 20.07 -4.10
C SER A 2 -10.89 19.57 -5.07
N ASN A 3 -9.68 19.31 -4.58
CA ASN A 3 -8.70 18.52 -5.35
C ASN A 3 -7.87 17.61 -4.44
N GLN A 4 -7.64 18.05 -3.20
CA GLN A 4 -6.91 17.29 -2.19
C GLN A 4 -7.69 16.04 -1.73
N ALA A 5 -9.00 16.17 -1.43
CA ALA A 5 -9.81 15.05 -0.95
C ALA A 5 -9.91 13.88 -1.94
N SER A 6 -9.95 14.14 -3.25
CA SER A 6 -9.99 13.08 -4.28
C SER A 6 -8.67 12.31 -4.35
N ILE A 7 -7.56 13.00 -4.15
CA ILE A 7 -6.22 12.41 -4.13
C ILE A 7 -6.02 11.61 -2.83
N ASP A 8 -6.43 12.14 -1.68
CA ASP A 8 -6.36 11.44 -0.40
C ASP A 8 -7.16 10.13 -0.44
N ASN A 9 -8.38 10.15 -0.99
CA ASN A 9 -9.20 8.94 -1.19
C ASN A 9 -8.53 7.92 -2.12
N THR A 10 -7.77 8.37 -3.11
CA THR A 10 -7.05 7.50 -4.05
C THR A 10 -5.95 6.72 -3.35
N TYR A 11 -5.14 7.38 -2.51
CA TYR A 11 -4.08 6.72 -1.76
C TYR A 11 -4.63 5.78 -0.69
N VAL A 12 -5.69 6.17 0.02
CA VAL A 12 -6.36 5.29 1.00
C VAL A 12 -6.82 4.01 0.33
N ALA A 13 -7.52 4.11 -0.81
CA ALA A 13 -7.98 2.94 -1.56
C ALA A 13 -6.82 2.05 -2.03
N ALA A 14 -5.71 2.65 -2.46
CA ALA A 14 -4.53 1.92 -2.91
C ALA A 14 -3.87 1.12 -1.77
N ILE A 15 -3.78 1.71 -0.58
CA ILE A 15 -3.22 1.06 0.62
C ILE A 15 -4.16 -0.04 1.14
N GLU A 16 -5.47 0.17 1.12
CA GLU A 16 -6.42 -0.87 1.48
C GLU A 16 -6.35 -2.06 0.52
N MET A 17 -6.28 -1.79 -0.78
CA MET A 17 -6.10 -2.84 -1.78
C MET A 17 -4.80 -3.61 -1.50
N TYR A 18 -3.70 -2.91 -1.28
CA TYR A 18 -2.42 -3.53 -0.94
C TYR A 18 -2.54 -4.47 0.27
N ARG A 19 -3.18 -4.03 1.36
CA ARG A 19 -3.41 -4.85 2.55
C ARG A 19 -4.24 -6.10 2.26
N ARG A 20 -5.33 -5.97 1.49
CA ARG A 20 -6.17 -7.11 1.10
C ARG A 20 -5.39 -8.15 0.29
N LEU A 21 -4.57 -7.70 -0.66
CA LEU A 21 -3.70 -8.59 -1.44
C LEU A 21 -2.72 -9.36 -0.53
N ARG A 22 -2.12 -8.68 0.45
CA ARG A 22 -1.24 -9.32 1.45
C ARG A 22 -1.97 -10.32 2.35
N GLN A 23 -3.20 -10.01 2.75
CA GLN A 23 -4.05 -10.92 3.53
C GLN A 23 -4.45 -12.16 2.72
N ASN A 24 -4.65 -12.02 1.41
CA ASN A 24 -4.93 -13.12 0.48
C ASN A 24 -3.70 -13.96 0.12
N GLY A 25 -2.55 -13.74 0.78
CA GLY A 25 -1.34 -14.52 0.59
C GLY A 25 -0.43 -14.05 -0.55
N GLN A 26 -0.74 -12.95 -1.25
CA GLN A 26 0.18 -12.40 -2.23
C GLN A 26 1.46 -11.87 -1.56
N THR A 27 2.59 -12.06 -2.23
CA THR A 27 3.89 -11.53 -1.80
C THR A 27 3.95 -10.01 -1.98
N SER A 28 4.80 -9.33 -1.20
CA SER A 28 5.03 -7.88 -1.32
C SER A 28 5.18 -7.41 -2.78
N PRO A 29 6.06 -8.03 -3.60
CA PRO A 29 6.31 -7.51 -4.94
C PRO A 29 5.09 -7.63 -5.86
N LEU A 30 4.35 -8.74 -5.80
CA LEU A 30 3.16 -8.95 -6.63
C LEU A 30 2.01 -8.02 -6.22
N ALA A 31 1.83 -7.81 -4.92
CA ALA A 31 0.84 -6.86 -4.41
C ALA A 31 1.16 -5.42 -4.83
N ARG A 32 2.43 -5.00 -4.78
CA ARG A 32 2.89 -3.68 -5.28
C ARG A 32 2.56 -3.49 -6.76
N ILE A 33 2.95 -4.43 -7.63
CA ILE A 33 2.71 -4.36 -9.08
C ILE A 33 1.20 -4.28 -9.38
N SER A 34 0.39 -5.06 -8.65
CA SER A 34 -1.07 -5.08 -8.80
C SER A 34 -1.72 -3.75 -8.43
N VAL A 35 -1.18 -3.05 -7.42
CA VAL A 35 -1.65 -1.72 -7.01
C VAL A 35 -1.16 -0.68 -8.02
N GLU A 36 0.14 -0.61 -8.31
CA GLU A 36 0.71 0.38 -9.23
C GLU A 36 0.09 0.35 -10.63
N SER A 37 -0.24 -0.85 -11.14
CA SER A 37 -0.89 -1.00 -12.46
C SER A 37 -2.30 -0.41 -12.55
N ARG A 38 -2.99 -0.20 -11.41
CA ARG A 38 -4.32 0.41 -11.37
C ARG A 38 -4.31 1.92 -11.25
N TYR A 39 -3.18 2.49 -10.84
CA TYR A 39 -3.05 3.93 -10.59
C TYR A 39 -2.06 4.57 -11.58
N THR A 40 -2.16 4.19 -12.86
CA THR A 40 -1.34 4.72 -13.96
C THR A 40 -1.63 6.18 -14.29
N THR A 41 -2.82 6.67 -13.93
CA THR A 41 -3.28 8.06 -14.11
C THR A 41 -2.63 9.04 -13.14
N LEU A 42 -1.96 8.54 -12.08
CA LEU A 42 -1.20 9.36 -11.16
C LEU A 42 0.02 9.98 -11.84
N THR A 43 0.36 11.21 -11.48
CA THR A 43 1.62 11.85 -11.90
C THR A 43 2.83 11.11 -11.33
N THR A 44 4.03 11.41 -11.83
CA THR A 44 5.27 10.81 -11.34
C THR A 44 5.44 11.00 -9.82
N ASP A 45 5.19 12.21 -9.32
CA ASP A 45 5.32 12.52 -7.89
C ASP A 45 4.27 11.78 -7.04
N GLN A 46 3.04 11.70 -7.54
CA GLN A 46 1.96 10.97 -6.88
C GLN A 46 2.25 9.45 -6.82
N ARG A 47 2.81 8.88 -7.88
CA ARG A 47 3.26 7.47 -7.87
C ARG A 47 4.42 7.27 -6.90
N HIS A 48 5.35 8.22 -6.81
CA HIS A 48 6.45 8.14 -5.86
C HIS A 48 5.94 8.15 -4.42
N LEU A 49 5.00 9.05 -4.10
CA LEU A 49 4.34 9.09 -2.79
C LEU A 49 3.60 7.78 -2.50
N LEU A 50 2.81 7.26 -3.46
CA LEU A 50 2.12 5.98 -3.31
C LEU A 50 3.11 4.84 -2.97
N ARG A 51 4.26 4.78 -3.67
CA ARG A 51 5.31 3.79 -3.40
C ARG A 51 5.87 3.91 -1.99
N GLN A 52 6.12 5.12 -1.51
CA GLN A 52 6.57 5.35 -0.13
C GLN A 52 5.52 4.87 0.89
N MET A 53 4.25 5.17 0.65
CA MET A 53 3.16 4.73 1.54
C MET A 53 3.01 3.20 1.57
N ILE A 54 3.17 2.53 0.41
CA ILE A 54 3.17 1.06 0.35
C ILE A 54 4.38 0.49 1.11
N ALA A 55 5.57 1.06 0.93
CA ALA A 55 6.77 0.63 1.65
C ALA A 55 6.62 0.77 3.18
N ASN A 56 6.06 1.88 3.65
CA ASN A 56 5.75 2.07 5.08
C ASN A 56 4.72 1.04 5.58
N THR A 57 3.69 0.78 4.77
CA THR A 57 2.69 -0.26 5.10
C THR A 57 3.32 -1.64 5.18
N GLU A 58 4.29 -1.95 4.32
CA GLU A 58 5.03 -3.20 4.35
C GLU A 58 5.88 -3.37 5.60
N ALA A 59 6.62 -2.33 5.99
CA ALA A 59 7.38 -2.34 7.24
C ALA A 59 6.44 -2.57 8.43
N ASN A 60 5.29 -1.92 8.46
CA ASN A 60 4.29 -2.11 9.51
C ASN A 60 3.73 -3.55 9.54
N ILE A 61 3.41 -4.14 8.39
CA ILE A 61 2.95 -5.55 8.32
C ILE A 61 4.05 -6.50 8.78
N ALA A 62 5.30 -6.27 8.39
CA ALA A 62 6.43 -7.08 8.84
C ALA A 62 6.59 -7.00 10.36
N ASN A 63 6.60 -5.78 10.92
CA ASN A 63 6.73 -5.55 12.36
C ASN A 63 5.57 -6.18 13.16
N GLN A 64 4.33 -6.04 12.68
CA GLN A 64 3.17 -6.70 13.32
C GLN A 64 3.28 -8.22 13.35
N ARG A 65 3.87 -8.84 12.32
CA ARG A 65 4.12 -10.28 12.31
C ARG A 65 5.19 -10.67 13.33
N PHE A 66 6.19 -9.82 13.58
CA PHE A 66 7.20 -10.07 14.61
C PHE A 66 6.62 -9.95 16.02
N ASP A 67 5.77 -8.95 16.30
CA ASP A 67 5.09 -8.81 17.59
C ASP A 67 4.09 -9.95 17.87
N GLN A 68 3.61 -10.64 16.84
CA GLN A 68 2.68 -11.78 16.94
C GLN A 68 3.39 -13.15 17.00
N LEU A 69 4.73 -13.19 16.98
CA LEU A 69 5.44 -14.44 17.20
C LEU A 69 5.22 -14.85 18.66
N PRO A 70 4.70 -16.05 18.95
CA PRO A 70 4.61 -16.54 20.32
C PRO A 70 6.01 -16.50 20.92
N ALA A 71 6.13 -15.96 22.14
CA ALA A 71 7.36 -16.06 22.92
C ALA A 71 7.64 -17.55 23.12
N VAL A 72 8.49 -18.11 22.25
CA VAL A 72 9.00 -19.47 22.36
C VAL A 72 9.97 -19.56 23.52
#